data_AF-A0A803Q6R4-F1
#
_entry.id   AF-A0A803Q6R4-F1
#
_cell.length_a   1.000
_cell.length_b   1.000
_cell.length_c   1.000
_cell.angle_alpha   90.00
_cell.angle_beta   90.00
_cell.angle_gamma   90.00
#
_symmetry.space_group_name_H-M   'P 1'
#
loop_
_entity.id
_entity.type
_entity.pdbx_description
1 polymer ?
#
loop_
_entity_poly.entity_id
_entity_poly.type
_entity_poly.pdbx_seq_one_letter_code
_entity_poly.pdbx_strand_id
1 'polypeptide(L)'
;MSGGGEGESLEYTTTWIVAISLAAERRLQKIKEELMLLALFSVYCDSPALAECLTVAFPVSRAPEVNRVQRTLVEAWGLIRETFVDPTFNHQDWDLKLQQIMVEMFPLNSADAAYAKISAMLSTFGDPFTRIISPKDYLSFRIESDGNLQGVGLFISVEPNTGH
;
A
#
# COMPACT_ATOMS: atom_id res chain seq x y z
N MET A 1 22.79 76.98 0.36
CA MET A 1 23.01 75.70 1.06
C MET A 1 21.69 74.96 1.12
N SER A 2 21.42 74.05 0.18
CA SER A 2 20.53 72.90 0.39
C SER A 2 20.51 72.08 -0.89
N GLY A 3 20.97 70.84 -0.81
CA GLY A 3 21.05 69.93 -1.95
C GLY A 3 21.69 68.63 -1.48
N GLY A 4 20.86 67.67 -1.08
CA GLY A 4 21.31 66.36 -0.61
C GLY A 4 20.20 65.68 0.20
N GLY A 5 19.31 64.95 -0.47
CA GLY A 5 18.23 64.23 0.20
C GLY A 5 17.39 63.27 -0.65
N GLU A 6 17.65 63.16 -1.96
CA GLU A 6 16.83 62.30 -2.86
C GLU A 6 17.58 61.06 -3.39
N GLY A 7 18.90 60.95 -3.17
CA GLY A 7 19.71 59.82 -3.64
C GLY A 7 19.66 58.57 -2.74
N GLU A 8 19.55 58.75 -1.42
CA GLU A 8 19.68 57.65 -0.46
C GLU A 8 18.42 56.76 -0.39
N SER A 9 17.23 57.29 -0.69
CA SER A 9 15.96 56.55 -0.57
C SER A 9 15.80 55.43 -1.62
N LEU A 10 16.36 55.62 -2.82
CA LEU A 10 16.30 54.64 -3.91
C LEU A 10 17.29 53.48 -3.72
N GLU A 11 18.39 53.70 -3.00
CA GLU A 11 19.35 52.63 -2.68
C GLU A 11 18.77 51.64 -1.65
N TYR A 12 18.00 52.13 -0.67
CA TYR A 12 17.32 51.27 0.30
C TYR A 12 16.30 50.36 -0.38
N THR A 13 15.44 50.89 -1.24
CA THR A 13 14.40 50.09 -1.92
C THR A 13 15.00 49.05 -2.86
N THR A 14 16.06 49.41 -3.59
CA THR A 14 16.77 48.50 -4.49
C THR A 14 17.46 47.37 -3.72
N THR A 15 18.08 47.69 -2.58
CA THR A 15 18.77 46.69 -1.74
C THR A 15 17.81 45.64 -1.18
N TRP A 16 16.63 46.05 -0.71
CA TRP A 16 15.62 45.10 -0.21
C TRP A 16 15.05 44.21 -1.30
N ILE A 17 14.83 44.74 -2.50
CA ILE A 17 14.35 43.96 -3.65
C ILE A 17 15.39 42.90 -4.04
N VAL A 18 16.66 43.28 -4.15
CA VAL A 18 17.75 42.33 -4.46
C VAL A 18 17.91 41.28 -3.36
N ALA A 19 17.81 41.67 -2.07
CA ALA A 19 17.91 40.74 -0.94
C ALA A 19 16.76 39.72 -0.92
N ILE A 20 15.54 40.13 -1.23
CA ILE A 20 14.37 39.25 -1.32
C ILE A 20 14.50 38.32 -2.52
N SER A 21 14.94 38.81 -3.68
CA SER A 21 15.16 38.00 -4.88
C SER A 21 16.24 36.93 -4.62
N LEU A 22 17.36 37.32 -4.02
CA LEU A 22 18.44 36.41 -3.67
C LEU A 22 18.03 35.40 -2.57
N ALA A 23 17.16 35.79 -1.64
CA ALA A 23 16.61 34.88 -0.65
C ALA A 23 15.64 33.87 -1.28
N ALA A 24 14.80 34.30 -2.21
CA ALA A 24 13.89 33.43 -2.97
C ALA A 24 14.65 32.43 -3.85
N GLU A 25 15.70 32.87 -4.54
CA GLU A 25 16.57 32.00 -5.35
C GLU A 25 17.30 30.98 -4.50
N ARG A 26 17.84 31.38 -3.33
CA ARG A 26 18.48 30.44 -2.39
C ARG A 26 17.49 29.42 -1.82
N ARG A 27 16.25 29.82 -1.56
CA ARG A 27 15.18 28.90 -1.14
C ARG A 27 14.81 27.92 -2.25
N LEU A 28 14.74 28.40 -3.50
CA LEU A 28 14.47 27.57 -4.66
C LEU A 28 15.60 26.57 -4.91
N GLN A 29 16.86 27.00 -4.74
CA GLN A 29 18.02 26.10 -4.84
C GLN A 29 17.98 25.04 -3.74
N LYS A 30 17.63 25.40 -2.51
CA LYS A 30 17.49 24.43 -1.42
C LYS A 30 16.39 23.40 -1.69
N ILE A 31 15.25 23.83 -2.26
CA ILE A 31 14.16 22.93 -2.65
C ILE A 31 14.58 22.00 -3.80
N LYS A 32 15.36 22.51 -4.77
CA LYS A 32 15.93 21.70 -5.86
C LYS A 32 16.92 20.66 -5.34
N GLU A 33 17.79 21.02 -4.40
CA GLU A 33 18.74 20.08 -3.76
C GLU A 33 18.02 18.99 -2.96
N GLU A 34 17.02 19.34 -2.15
CA GLU A 34 16.20 18.36 -1.41
C GLU A 34 15.46 17.42 -2.38
N LEU A 35 14.92 17.94 -3.48
CA LEU A 35 14.27 17.13 -4.51
C LEU A 35 15.26 16.24 -5.27
N MET A 36 16.49 16.71 -5.50
CA MET A 36 17.56 15.96 -6.15
C MET A 36 18.06 14.81 -5.27
N LEU A 37 18.17 15.01 -3.96
CA LEU A 37 18.51 13.94 -3.00
C LEU A 37 17.43 12.85 -2.96
N LEU A 38 16.15 13.22 -3.03
CA LEU A 38 15.05 12.25 -3.14
C LEU A 38 15.09 11.46 -4.45
N ALA A 39 15.45 12.10 -5.57
CA ALA A 39 15.64 11.42 -6.85
C ALA A 39 16.82 10.44 -6.84
N LEU A 40 17.91 10.77 -6.13
CA LEU A 40 19.06 9.88 -5.98
C LEU A 40 18.74 8.62 -5.17
N PHE A 41 17.81 8.71 -4.21
CA PHE A 41 17.38 7.57 -3.39
C PHE A 41 16.61 6.51 -4.21
N SER A 42 16.02 6.90 -5.35
CA SER A 42 15.32 5.98 -6.26
C SER A 42 16.25 5.22 -7.21
N VAL A 43 17.52 5.60 -7.34
CA VAL A 43 18.44 5.10 -8.39
C VAL A 43 19.59 4.25 -7.81
N TYR A 44 19.54 3.85 -6.53
CA TYR A 44 20.54 2.93 -5.94
C TYR A 44 20.10 1.46 -5.94
N CYS A 45 19.43 0.99 -6.99
CA CYS A 45 19.13 -0.43 -7.19
C CYS A 45 19.38 -0.88 -8.64
N ASP A 46 20.50 -0.49 -9.22
CA ASP A 46 21.05 -1.18 -10.40
C ASP A 46 22.18 -2.12 -9.94
N SER A 47 21.79 -3.30 -9.45
CA SER A 47 22.69 -4.44 -9.33
C SER A 47 22.11 -5.56 -10.19
N PRO A 48 22.75 -5.93 -11.32
CA PRO A 48 22.19 -6.89 -12.26
C PRO A 48 22.53 -8.31 -11.80
N ALA A 49 21.75 -8.84 -10.86
CA ALA A 49 21.64 -10.27 -10.66
C ALA A 49 20.29 -10.70 -11.24
N LEU A 50 20.34 -11.34 -12.41
CA LEU A 50 19.20 -11.89 -13.12
C LEU A 50 18.54 -12.99 -12.29
N ALA A 51 17.60 -12.58 -11.45
CA ALA A 51 16.36 -13.28 -11.20
C ALA A 51 15.28 -12.22 -11.34
N GLU A 52 14.28 -12.45 -12.19
CA GLU A 52 13.06 -11.63 -12.20
C GLU A 52 12.31 -11.86 -10.88
N CYS A 53 12.87 -11.38 -9.78
CA CYS A 53 12.13 -11.17 -8.55
C CYS A 53 11.38 -9.86 -8.77
N LEU A 54 10.09 -9.98 -9.12
CA LEU A 54 9.16 -8.86 -9.16
C LEU A 54 9.15 -8.20 -7.77
N THR A 55 10.06 -7.25 -7.55
CA THR A 55 10.16 -6.51 -6.30
C THR A 55 9.07 -5.45 -6.34
N VAL A 56 7.86 -5.84 -5.95
CA VAL A 56 6.75 -4.89 -5.81
C VAL A 56 6.99 -4.09 -4.52
N ALA A 57 7.46 -2.85 -4.67
CA ALA A 57 7.59 -1.93 -3.56
C ALA A 57 6.20 -1.38 -3.19
N PHE A 58 5.61 -1.91 -2.12
CA PHE A 58 4.31 -1.44 -1.63
C PHE A 58 4.46 -0.31 -0.62
N PRO A 59 3.58 0.72 -0.64
CA PRO A 59 3.51 1.68 0.43
C PRO A 59 3.02 0.99 1.71
N VAL A 60 3.90 0.92 2.71
CA VAL A 60 3.63 0.26 3.98
C VAL A 60 2.86 1.22 4.89
N SER A 61 1.70 0.79 5.40
CA SER A 61 0.90 1.61 6.31
C SER A 61 1.69 1.88 7.60
N ARG A 62 1.55 3.11 8.13
CA ARG A 62 2.17 3.53 9.40
C ARG A 62 1.51 2.88 10.61
N ALA A 63 0.29 2.36 10.46
CA ALA A 63 -0.40 1.61 11.51
C ALA A 63 0.20 0.20 11.63
N PRO A 64 0.78 -0.19 12.78
CA PRO A 64 1.46 -1.48 12.94
C PRO A 64 0.51 -2.68 12.77
N GLU A 65 -0.77 -2.50 13.07
CA GLU A 65 -1.80 -3.52 12.88
C GLU A 65 -2.06 -3.78 11.40
N VAL A 66 -2.23 -2.72 10.60
CA VAL A 66 -2.45 -2.83 9.15
C VAL A 66 -1.19 -3.32 8.44
N ASN A 67 -0.01 -2.90 8.89
CA ASN A 67 1.27 -3.41 8.40
C ASN A 67 1.37 -4.94 8.50
N ARG A 68 0.96 -5.52 9.65
CA ARG A 68 0.93 -6.98 9.83
C ARG A 68 0.00 -7.64 8.81
N VAL A 69 -1.21 -7.10 8.63
CA VAL A 69 -2.17 -7.61 7.64
C VAL A 69 -1.62 -7.50 6.22
N GLN A 70 -0.95 -6.40 5.88
CA GLN A 70 -0.30 -6.21 4.57
C GLN A 70 0.77 -7.27 4.32
N ARG A 71 1.66 -7.53 5.30
CA ARG A 71 2.71 -8.55 5.18
C ARG A 71 2.09 -9.95 5.01
N THR A 72 1.13 -10.31 5.86
CA THR A 72 0.44 -11.61 5.75
C THR A 72 -0.30 -11.74 4.43
N LEU A 73 -0.88 -10.67 3.89
CA LEU A 73 -1.51 -10.73 2.57
C LEU A 73 -0.49 -11.02 1.49
N VAL A 74 0.67 -10.34 1.46
CA VAL A 74 1.71 -10.58 0.44
C VAL A 74 2.23 -12.03 0.51
N GLU A 75 2.47 -12.55 1.71
CA GLU A 75 2.87 -13.94 1.92
C GLU A 75 1.82 -14.93 1.41
N ALA A 76 0.55 -14.73 1.80
CA ALA A 76 -0.55 -15.56 1.33
C ALA A 76 -0.76 -15.44 -0.19
N TRP A 77 -0.55 -14.26 -0.77
CA TRP A 77 -0.70 -14.01 -2.21
C TRP A 77 0.31 -14.81 -3.05
N GLY A 78 1.55 -14.89 -2.57
CA GLY A 78 2.59 -15.71 -3.17
C GLY A 78 2.24 -17.20 -3.09
N LEU A 79 1.79 -17.66 -1.92
CA LEU A 79 1.39 -19.05 -1.72
C LEU A 79 0.22 -19.44 -2.65
N ILE A 80 -0.82 -18.61 -2.72
CA ILE A 80 -1.96 -18.84 -3.60
C ILE A 80 -1.51 -18.88 -5.06
N ARG A 81 -0.61 -17.98 -5.49
CA ARG A 81 -0.09 -18.00 -6.86
C ARG A 81 0.51 -19.36 -7.24
N GLU A 82 1.20 -20.00 -6.30
CA GLU A 82 1.84 -21.30 -6.52
C GLU A 82 0.88 -22.48 -6.40
N THR A 83 -0.16 -22.37 -5.55
CA THR A 83 -1.03 -23.50 -5.19
C THR A 83 -2.43 -23.47 -5.83
N PHE A 84 -2.83 -22.37 -6.46
CA PHE A 84 -4.20 -22.21 -6.97
C PHE A 84 -4.46 -23.09 -8.20
N VAL A 85 -5.66 -23.69 -8.23
CA VAL A 85 -6.01 -24.73 -9.21
C VAL A 85 -6.17 -24.19 -10.63
N ASP A 86 -6.67 -22.95 -10.77
CA ASP A 86 -6.84 -22.27 -12.06
C ASP A 86 -5.78 -21.17 -12.27
N PRO A 87 -4.79 -21.36 -13.16
CA PRO A 87 -3.73 -20.37 -13.37
C PRO A 87 -4.25 -19.06 -13.99
N THR A 88 -5.48 -19.02 -14.50
CA THR A 88 -6.08 -17.81 -15.06
C THR A 88 -6.79 -16.94 -14.03
N PHE A 89 -6.92 -17.40 -12.77
CA PHE A 89 -7.62 -16.69 -11.69
C PHE A 89 -8.97 -16.13 -12.12
N ASN A 90 -9.75 -16.92 -12.88
CA ASN A 90 -11.01 -16.49 -13.49
C ASN A 90 -10.85 -15.25 -14.41
N HIS A 91 -9.84 -15.29 -15.29
CA HIS A 91 -9.46 -14.22 -16.22
C HIS A 91 -9.11 -12.87 -15.56
N GLN A 92 -8.60 -12.88 -14.33
CA GLN A 92 -8.20 -11.68 -13.60
C GLN A 92 -6.68 -11.57 -13.45
N ASP A 93 -6.16 -10.35 -13.59
CA ASP A 93 -4.75 -10.05 -13.31
C ASP A 93 -4.48 -10.08 -11.81
N TRP A 94 -4.00 -11.23 -11.32
CA TRP A 94 -3.70 -11.48 -9.91
C TRP A 94 -2.69 -10.46 -9.32
N ASP A 95 -1.66 -10.10 -10.08
CA ASP A 95 -0.68 -9.08 -9.68
C ASP A 95 -1.29 -7.68 -9.53
N LEU A 96 -2.12 -7.27 -10.50
CA LEU A 96 -2.79 -5.96 -10.46
C LEU A 96 -3.77 -5.88 -9.30
N LYS A 97 -4.46 -6.97 -8.97
CA LYS A 97 -5.39 -7.02 -7.85
C LYS A 97 -4.68 -6.84 -6.51
N LEU A 98 -3.49 -7.41 -6.34
CA LEU A 98 -2.66 -7.17 -5.15
C LEU A 98 -2.24 -5.70 -5.03
N GLN A 99 -1.84 -5.08 -6.14
CA GLN A 99 -1.45 -3.68 -6.14
C GLN A 99 -2.61 -2.78 -5.75
N GLN A 100 -3.80 -3.00 -6.33
CA GLN A 100 -5.01 -2.26 -6.00
C GLN A 100 -5.34 -2.37 -4.50
N ILE A 101 -5.39 -3.59 -3.96
CA ILE A 101 -5.76 -3.79 -2.55
C ILE A 101 -4.71 -3.22 -1.60
N MET A 102 -3.42 -3.26 -1.95
CA MET A 102 -2.35 -2.66 -1.16
C MET A 102 -2.49 -1.14 -1.07
N VAL A 103 -2.82 -0.47 -2.17
CA VAL A 103 -3.07 0.97 -2.22
C VAL A 103 -4.34 1.34 -1.44
N GLU A 104 -5.42 0.56 -1.57
CA GLU A 104 -6.66 0.79 -0.84
C GLU A 104 -6.53 0.56 0.67
N MET A 105 -5.69 -0.40 1.09
CA MET A 105 -5.42 -0.66 2.49
C MET A 105 -4.44 0.32 3.13
N PHE A 106 -3.61 1.00 2.34
CA PHE A 106 -2.63 1.96 2.84
C PHE A 106 -3.19 3.05 3.77
N PRO A 107 -4.31 3.75 3.44
CA PRO A 107 -4.90 4.76 4.32
C PRO A 107 -5.69 4.17 5.50
N LEU A 108 -5.83 2.85 5.61
CA LEU A 108 -6.58 2.24 6.71
C LEU A 108 -5.76 2.28 8.00
N ASN A 109 -6.48 2.46 9.12
CA ASN A 109 -5.91 2.52 10.46
C ASN A 109 -6.36 1.34 11.35
N SER A 110 -7.08 0.36 10.81
CA SER A 110 -7.63 -0.76 11.57
C SER A 110 -7.44 -2.08 10.83
N ALA A 111 -7.01 -3.12 11.56
CA ALA A 111 -6.90 -4.47 11.02
C ALA A 111 -8.25 -5.03 10.54
N ASP A 112 -9.35 -4.80 11.28
CA ASP A 112 -10.68 -5.29 10.89
C ASP A 112 -11.11 -4.69 9.54
N ALA A 113 -10.81 -3.42 9.29
CA ALA A 113 -11.08 -2.77 8.01
C ALA A 113 -10.24 -3.36 6.86
N ALA A 114 -8.98 -3.73 7.13
CA ALA A 114 -8.11 -4.37 6.16
C ALA A 114 -8.60 -5.80 5.81
N TYR A 115 -8.96 -6.60 6.82
CA TYR A 115 -9.55 -7.94 6.60
C TYR A 115 -10.86 -7.87 5.81
N ALA A 116 -11.72 -6.88 6.09
CA ALA A 116 -12.95 -6.66 5.34
C ALA A 116 -12.68 -6.33 3.85
N LYS A 117 -11.62 -5.57 3.56
CA LYS A 117 -11.19 -5.24 2.19
C LYS A 117 -10.67 -6.46 1.45
N ILE A 118 -9.83 -7.26 2.10
CA ILE A 118 -9.36 -8.52 1.51
C ILE A 118 -10.53 -9.46 1.23
N SER A 119 -11.47 -9.59 2.16
CA SER A 119 -12.67 -10.44 1.99
C SER A 119 -13.55 -9.99 0.81
N ALA A 120 -13.80 -8.68 0.68
CA ALA A 120 -14.54 -8.12 -0.45
C ALA A 120 -13.84 -8.38 -1.79
N MET A 121 -12.51 -8.32 -1.79
CA MET A 121 -11.70 -8.62 -2.97
C MET A 121 -11.75 -10.11 -3.31
N LEU A 122 -11.58 -11.02 -2.35
CA LEU A 122 -11.67 -12.46 -2.61
C LEU A 122 -13.06 -12.88 -3.12
N SER A 123 -14.10 -12.17 -2.69
CA SER A 123 -15.47 -12.39 -3.16
C SER A 123 -15.62 -12.16 -4.68
N THR A 124 -14.73 -11.36 -5.32
CA THR A 124 -14.77 -11.16 -6.77
C THR A 124 -14.27 -12.34 -7.58
N PHE A 125 -13.62 -13.34 -6.95
CA PHE A 125 -13.25 -14.58 -7.64
C PHE A 125 -14.44 -15.51 -7.86
N GLY A 126 -15.53 -15.34 -7.10
CA GLY A 126 -16.72 -16.18 -7.21
C GLY A 126 -16.53 -17.60 -6.68
N ASP A 127 -15.42 -17.88 -5.98
CA ASP A 127 -15.16 -19.17 -5.36
C ASP A 127 -15.57 -19.15 -3.87
N PRO A 128 -16.57 -19.96 -3.46
CA PRO A 128 -17.01 -20.02 -2.07
C PRO A 128 -15.96 -20.60 -1.12
N PHE A 129 -14.95 -21.30 -1.63
CA PHE A 129 -13.91 -21.93 -0.83
C PHE A 129 -12.69 -21.03 -0.60
N THR A 130 -12.54 -19.96 -1.39
CA THR A 130 -11.44 -19.00 -1.27
C THR A 130 -11.85 -17.84 -0.35
N ARG A 131 -11.53 -17.96 0.95
CA ARG A 131 -11.80 -16.93 1.96
C ARG A 131 -10.62 -16.69 2.89
N ILE A 132 -10.50 -15.46 3.39
CA ILE A 132 -9.56 -15.11 4.46
C ILE A 132 -10.23 -15.31 5.83
N ILE A 133 -9.44 -15.76 6.81
CA ILE A 133 -9.89 -15.95 8.20
C ILE A 133 -9.13 -14.95 9.08
N SER A 134 -9.86 -14.14 9.86
CA SER A 134 -9.22 -13.22 10.81
C SER A 134 -8.67 -13.99 12.02
N PRO A 135 -7.67 -13.46 12.75
CA PRO A 135 -7.15 -14.12 13.95
C PRO A 135 -8.23 -14.39 15.00
N LYS A 136 -9.23 -13.50 15.11
CA LYS A 136 -10.36 -13.66 16.03
C LYS A 136 -11.23 -14.85 15.62
N ASP A 137 -11.57 -14.95 14.34
CA ASP A 137 -12.39 -16.05 13.81
C ASP A 137 -11.66 -17.39 13.92
N TYR A 138 -10.35 -17.39 13.68
CA TYR A 138 -9.52 -18.58 13.84
C TYR A 138 -9.50 -19.05 15.30
N LEU A 139 -9.35 -18.14 16.26
CA LEU A 139 -9.37 -18.48 17.68
C LEU A 139 -10.72 -19.05 18.11
N SER A 140 -11.84 -18.45 17.69
CA SER A 140 -13.18 -18.99 17.97
C SER A 140 -13.34 -20.41 17.41
N PHE A 141 -12.94 -20.63 16.14
CA PHE A 141 -12.99 -21.94 15.50
C PHE A 141 -12.14 -22.99 16.25
N ARG A 142 -10.95 -22.60 16.72
CA ARG A 142 -10.06 -23.48 17.50
C ARG A 142 -10.65 -23.85 18.85
N ILE A 143 -11.19 -22.88 19.59
CA ILE A 143 -11.81 -23.11 20.91
C ILE A 143 -13.01 -24.05 20.78
N GLU A 144 -13.84 -23.88 19.75
CA GLU A 144 -14.96 -24.78 19.43
C GLU A 144 -14.48 -26.19 19.03
N SER A 145 -13.30 -26.31 18.43
CA SER A 145 -12.73 -27.61 18.04
C SER A 145 -12.02 -28.34 19.17
N ASP A 146 -11.38 -27.60 20.08
CA ASP A 146 -10.62 -28.15 21.21
C ASP A 146 -11.55 -28.54 22.39
N GLY A 147 -12.81 -28.09 22.40
CA GLY A 147 -13.85 -28.52 23.33
C GLY A 147 -14.92 -29.39 22.66
N ASN A 148 -14.97 -30.69 22.98
CA ASN A 148 -16.03 -31.66 22.59
C ASN A 148 -16.75 -31.31 21.27
N LEU A 149 -16.02 -31.39 20.15
CA LEU A 149 -16.56 -31.17 18.81
C LEU A 149 -17.61 -32.25 18.52
N GLN A 150 -18.87 -31.97 18.86
CA GLN A 150 -20.02 -32.79 18.48
C GLN A 150 -20.41 -32.43 17.05
N GLY A 151 -19.66 -33.01 16.10
CA GLY A 151 -20.05 -33.00 14.71
C GLY A 151 -21.33 -33.80 14.53
N VAL A 152 -22.44 -33.14 14.21
CA VAL A 152 -23.55 -33.81 13.54
C VAL A 152 -23.00 -34.29 12.19
N GLY A 153 -23.00 -35.59 11.90
CA GLY A 153 -22.41 -36.20 10.70
C GLY A 153 -23.15 -35.82 9.40
N LEU A 154 -23.22 -34.53 9.12
CA LEU A 154 -23.85 -33.91 7.97
C LEU A 154 -22.75 -33.51 6.99
N PHE A 155 -22.82 -34.07 5.78
CA PHE A 155 -21.99 -33.66 4.68
C PHE A 155 -22.60 -32.42 4.02
N ILE A 156 -21.91 -31.29 4.08
CA ILE A 156 -22.36 -30.03 3.47
C ILE A 156 -21.74 -29.98 2.06
N SER A 157 -22.54 -30.33 1.05
CA SER A 157 -22.22 -30.10 -0.36
C SER A 157 -23.07 -28.94 -0.85
N VAL A 158 -22.43 -27.90 -1.40
CA VAL A 158 -23.15 -26.83 -2.10
C VAL A 158 -23.32 -27.30 -3.54
N GLU A 159 -24.54 -27.67 -3.93
CA GLU A 159 -24.85 -27.90 -5.33
C GLU A 159 -24.78 -26.55 -6.08
N PRO A 160 -24.02 -26.45 -7.19
CA PRO A 160 -24.08 -25.27 -8.03
C PRO A 160 -25.50 -25.19 -8.61
N ASN A 161 -26.17 -24.06 -8.41
CA ASN A 161 -27.51 -23.78 -8.95
C ASN A 161 -27.54 -24.10 -10.46
N THR A 162 -28.02 -25.28 -10.84
CA THR A 162 -28.46 -25.57 -12.21
C THR A 162 -29.83 -24.91 -12.36
N GLY A 163 -29.80 -23.64 -12.78
CA GLY A 163 -30.99 -22.89 -13.15
C GLY A 163 -31.73 -23.57 -14.30
N HIS A 164 -33.04 -23.72 -14.14
CA HIS A 164 -33.99 -24.07 -15.18
C HIS A 164 -34.68 -22.81 -15.71
#